data_AF-G4TF54-F1
#
_entry.id   AF-G4TF54-F1
#
_cell.length_a   1.000
_cell.length_b   1.000
_cell.length_c   1.000
_cell.angle_alpha   90.00
_cell.angle_beta   90.00
_cell.angle_gamma   90.00
#
_symmetry.space_group_name_H-M   'P 1'
#
loop_
_entity.id
_entity.type
_entity.pdbx_description
1 polymer ?
#
loop_
_entity_poly.entity_id
_entity_poly.type
_entity_poly.pdbx_seq_one_letter_code
_entity_poly.pdbx_strand_id
1 'polypeptide(L)'
;MLTQMDGAEGLDGVYVLAATSRPDLIDPALLRPGRLDKSLLCHMPTQLERKEILQAIARKMHVDSSVDFEHIAASTEGYSGADLQALVYNAHLESVHDAFSGTTPVDAVETKTPEFVILNGAKGVSKAENSAIAARIATVIRSSNPSKVVVVRTGSKPPTITVRHIRKALSTTRPSVPEVERRRLERIYHEFSSDRSEPLPQPPEADSRSVGNRVSLM
;
A
#
# COMPACT_ATOMS: atom_id res chain seq x y z
N MET A 1 26.95 -12.80 3.00
CA MET A 1 26.42 -11.97 1.90
C MET A 1 27.50 -11.65 0.87
N LEU A 2 28.62 -11.02 1.24
CA LEU A 2 29.68 -10.65 0.28
C LEU A 2 30.14 -11.80 -0.63
N THR A 3 30.46 -12.97 -0.05
CA THR A 3 30.91 -14.15 -0.79
C THR A 3 29.87 -14.72 -1.76
N GLN A 4 28.58 -14.44 -1.53
CA GLN A 4 27.50 -14.87 -2.43
C GLN A 4 27.34 -13.88 -3.59
N MET A 5 27.58 -12.58 -3.36
CA MET A 5 27.56 -11.57 -4.42
C MET A 5 28.74 -11.74 -5.39
N ASP A 6 29.92 -12.08 -4.88
CA ASP A 6 31.10 -12.38 -5.72
C ASP A 6 30.88 -13.62 -6.60
N GLY A 7 30.02 -14.56 -6.17
CA GLY A 7 29.63 -15.72 -6.97
C GLY A 7 28.51 -15.42 -7.99
N ALA A 8 27.73 -14.36 -7.77
CA ALA A 8 26.63 -13.97 -8.66
C ALA A 8 27.08 -13.11 -9.85
N GLU A 9 28.21 -12.39 -9.74
CA GLU A 9 28.79 -11.57 -10.82
C GLU A 9 29.14 -12.41 -12.07
N GLY A 10 29.44 -13.70 -11.90
CA GLY A 10 29.74 -14.63 -13.00
C GLY A 10 28.54 -15.33 -13.62
N LEU A 11 27.31 -15.04 -13.18
CA LEU A 11 26.08 -15.66 -13.68
C LEU A 11 25.33 -14.71 -14.62
N ASP A 12 25.20 -15.12 -15.89
CA ASP A 12 24.39 -14.36 -16.86
C ASP A 12 22.91 -14.40 -16.49
N GLY A 13 22.25 -13.23 -16.54
CA GLY A 13 20.81 -13.08 -16.34
C GLY A 13 20.35 -12.94 -14.89
N VAL A 14 21.26 -12.78 -13.93
CA VAL A 14 20.93 -12.52 -12.53
C VAL A 14 21.04 -11.02 -12.23
N TYR A 15 19.95 -10.43 -11.71
CA TYR A 15 19.93 -9.04 -11.25
C TYR A 15 19.66 -8.99 -9.75
N VAL A 16 20.46 -8.20 -9.02
CA VAL A 16 20.29 -7.99 -7.57
C VAL A 16 19.73 -6.61 -7.33
N LEU A 17 18.53 -6.55 -6.74
CA LEU A 17 17.89 -5.32 -6.29
C LEU A 17 17.91 -5.27 -4.76
N ALA A 18 18.33 -4.12 -4.22
CA ALA A 18 18.35 -3.87 -2.79
C ALA A 18 17.68 -2.53 -2.47
N ALA A 19 17.01 -2.46 -1.33
CA ALA A 19 16.39 -1.23 -0.82
C ALA A 19 16.86 -1.00 0.63
N THR A 20 17.20 0.24 0.96
CA THR A 20 17.55 0.66 2.32
C THR A 20 16.92 2.01 2.64
N SER A 21 16.59 2.23 3.91
CA SER A 21 16.25 3.55 4.46
C SER A 21 17.42 4.24 5.15
N ARG A 22 18.58 3.54 5.22
CA ARG A 22 19.79 3.96 5.94
C ARG A 22 21.02 3.73 5.06
N PRO A 23 21.27 4.60 4.07
CA PRO A 23 22.43 4.46 3.20
C PRO A 23 23.75 4.72 3.94
N ASP A 24 23.70 5.48 5.04
CA ASP A 24 24.80 5.75 5.98
C ASP A 24 25.40 4.49 6.62
N LEU A 25 24.62 3.42 6.71
CA LEU A 25 25.03 2.15 7.31
C LEU A 25 25.48 1.09 6.31
N ILE A 26 25.48 1.38 5.00
CA ILE A 26 25.91 0.39 4.02
C ILE A 26 27.44 0.24 4.09
N ASP A 27 27.89 -1.01 4.18
CA ASP A 27 29.31 -1.34 4.08
C ASP A 27 29.88 -0.88 2.70
N PRO A 28 30.92 -0.01 2.67
CA PRO A 28 31.56 0.41 1.44
C PRO A 28 32.06 -0.73 0.55
N ALA A 29 32.33 -1.92 1.11
CA ALA A 29 32.70 -3.09 0.33
C ALA A 29 31.56 -3.54 -0.62
N LEU A 30 30.30 -3.38 -0.25
CA LEU A 30 29.15 -3.72 -1.10
C LEU A 30 28.94 -2.70 -2.24
N LEU A 31 29.48 -1.50 -2.10
CA LEU A 31 29.30 -0.39 -3.04
C LEU A 31 30.31 -0.38 -4.19
N ARG A 32 31.25 -1.34 -4.21
CA ARG A 32 32.25 -1.48 -5.27
C ARG A 32 31.63 -1.94 -6.60
N PRO A 33 32.26 -1.62 -7.75
CA PRO A 33 31.86 -2.13 -9.06
C PRO A 33 31.67 -3.66 -9.05
N GLY A 34 30.64 -4.15 -9.75
CA GLY A 34 30.27 -5.58 -9.79
C GLY A 34 29.31 -6.04 -8.69
N ARG A 35 29.01 -5.19 -7.69
CA ARG A 35 28.09 -5.47 -6.57
C ARG A 35 26.86 -4.54 -6.58
N LEU A 36 26.72 -3.65 -5.59
CA LEU A 36 25.66 -2.62 -5.51
C LEU A 36 26.20 -1.29 -6.03
N ASP A 37 26.71 -1.29 -7.25
CA ASP A 37 27.41 -0.16 -7.87
C ASP A 37 26.48 0.91 -8.46
N LYS A 38 25.22 0.57 -8.75
CA LYS A 38 24.16 1.50 -9.14
C LYS A 38 23.21 1.78 -7.99
N SER A 39 22.87 3.05 -7.77
CA SER A 39 21.87 3.48 -6.80
C SER A 39 20.88 4.45 -7.42
N LEU A 40 19.61 4.29 -7.04
CA LEU A 40 18.50 5.18 -7.42
C LEU A 40 17.88 5.71 -6.14
N LEU A 41 17.69 7.03 -6.05
CA LEU A 41 17.06 7.67 -4.91
C LEU A 41 15.55 7.78 -5.12
N CYS A 42 14.78 7.18 -4.23
CA CYS A 42 13.32 7.35 -4.18
C CYS A 42 12.97 8.52 -3.24
N HIS A 43 12.71 9.71 -3.80
CA HIS A 43 12.36 10.89 -3.02
C HIS A 43 10.89 10.89 -2.56
N MET A 44 10.54 11.87 -1.73
CA MET A 44 9.14 12.13 -1.37
C MET A 44 8.35 12.57 -2.61
N PRO A 45 7.11 12.09 -2.78
CA PRO A 45 6.33 12.36 -3.99
C PRO A 45 5.93 13.84 -4.09
N THR A 46 6.10 14.40 -5.28
CA THR A 46 5.56 15.70 -5.70
C THR A 46 4.03 15.68 -5.72
N GLN A 47 3.38 16.84 -5.82
CA GLN A 47 1.91 16.92 -5.84
C GLN A 47 1.31 16.07 -6.97
N LEU A 48 1.90 16.11 -8.16
CA LEU A 48 1.44 15.32 -9.31
C LEU A 48 1.60 13.82 -9.05
N GLU A 49 2.75 13.39 -8.54
CA GLU A 49 2.97 11.99 -8.16
C GLU A 49 2.02 11.53 -7.05
N ARG A 50 1.73 12.39 -6.05
CA ARG A 50 0.74 12.08 -4.99
C ARG A 50 -0.64 11.83 -5.59
N LYS A 51 -1.07 12.63 -6.57
CA LYS A 51 -2.32 12.42 -7.29
C LYS A 51 -2.32 11.08 -8.02
N GLU A 52 -1.26 10.75 -8.75
CA GLU A 52 -1.14 9.48 -9.46
C GLU A 52 -1.15 8.28 -8.51
N ILE A 53 -0.45 8.38 -7.38
CA ILE A 53 -0.46 7.38 -6.31
C ILE A 53 -1.88 7.20 -5.75
N LEU A 54 -2.57 8.29 -5.42
CA LEU A 54 -3.95 8.26 -4.92
C LEU A 54 -4.89 7.58 -5.93
N GLN A 55 -4.79 7.94 -7.21
CA GLN A 55 -5.56 7.29 -8.28
C GLN A 55 -5.22 5.80 -8.41
N ALA A 56 -3.95 5.43 -8.31
CA ALA A 56 -3.51 4.04 -8.39
C ALA A 56 -4.03 3.19 -7.23
N ILE A 57 -4.05 3.73 -6.02
CA ILE A 57 -4.63 3.08 -4.83
C ILE A 57 -6.15 2.98 -5.00
N ALA A 58 -6.79 4.06 -5.46
CA ALA A 58 -8.24 4.14 -5.67
C ALA A 58 -8.76 3.10 -6.67
N ARG A 59 -7.96 2.67 -7.66
CA ARG A 59 -8.36 1.59 -8.60
C ARG A 59 -8.76 0.27 -7.92
N LYS A 60 -8.29 0.03 -6.69
CA LYS A 60 -8.62 -1.19 -5.91
C LYS A 60 -9.89 -1.03 -5.06
N MET A 61 -10.51 0.15 -5.06
CA MET A 61 -11.62 0.50 -4.17
C MET A 61 -12.77 1.18 -4.93
N HIS A 62 -13.96 1.20 -4.33
CA HIS A 62 -15.10 1.93 -4.89
C HIS A 62 -15.06 3.37 -4.39
N VAL A 63 -14.63 4.29 -5.24
CA VAL A 63 -14.57 5.73 -4.92
C VAL A 63 -15.67 6.46 -5.68
N ASP A 64 -16.38 7.34 -4.99
CA ASP A 64 -17.43 8.16 -5.57
C ASP A 64 -16.84 9.24 -6.50
N SER A 65 -17.57 9.59 -7.57
CA SER A 65 -17.16 10.64 -8.52
C SER A 65 -17.01 12.04 -7.89
N SER A 66 -17.57 12.27 -6.70
CA SER A 66 -17.38 13.50 -5.94
C SER A 66 -15.96 13.71 -5.43
N VAL A 67 -15.12 12.68 -5.43
CA VAL A 67 -13.75 12.74 -4.89
C VAL A 67 -12.79 13.38 -5.87
N ASP A 68 -12.31 14.57 -5.53
CA ASP A 68 -11.26 15.27 -6.26
C ASP A 68 -9.86 14.92 -5.71
N PHE A 69 -9.12 14.09 -6.46
CA PHE A 69 -7.75 13.71 -6.12
C PHE A 69 -6.75 14.86 -6.22
N GLU A 70 -7.02 15.88 -7.04
CA GLU A 70 -6.14 17.06 -7.15
C GLU A 70 -6.12 17.84 -5.84
N HIS A 71 -7.31 18.11 -5.30
CA HIS A 71 -7.46 18.80 -4.02
C HIS A 71 -6.86 17.98 -2.86
N ILE A 72 -7.03 16.65 -2.87
CA ILE A 72 -6.43 15.78 -1.84
C ILE A 72 -4.90 15.82 -1.93
N ALA A 73 -4.33 15.73 -3.13
CA ALA A 73 -2.89 15.80 -3.35
C ALA A 73 -2.27 17.13 -2.87
N ALA A 74 -2.98 18.25 -3.04
CA ALA A 74 -2.58 19.56 -2.52
C ALA A 74 -2.57 19.58 -0.97
N SER A 75 -3.55 18.94 -0.33
CA SER A 75 -3.67 18.91 1.13
C SER A 75 -2.75 17.89 1.84
N THR A 76 -2.05 17.03 1.10
CA THR A 76 -1.22 15.92 1.63
C THR A 76 0.27 16.17 1.45
N GLU A 77 0.70 17.43 1.57
CA GLU A 77 2.11 17.78 1.51
C GLU A 77 2.92 17.04 2.60
N GLY A 78 4.05 16.46 2.20
CA GLY A 78 4.90 15.69 3.11
C GLY A 78 4.43 14.26 3.38
N TYR A 79 3.34 13.80 2.77
CA TYR A 79 2.90 12.40 2.90
C TYR A 79 3.77 11.50 2.03
N SER A 80 4.22 10.39 2.59
CA SER A 80 4.86 9.30 1.83
C SER A 80 3.80 8.46 1.09
N GLY A 81 4.23 7.61 0.15
CA GLY A 81 3.30 6.69 -0.52
C GLY A 81 2.54 5.77 0.46
N ALA A 82 3.18 5.39 1.57
CA ALA A 82 2.55 4.62 2.63
C ALA A 82 1.49 5.44 3.38
N ASP A 83 1.76 6.72 3.66
CA ASP A 83 0.80 7.61 4.33
C ASP A 83 -0.44 7.85 3.45
N LEU A 84 -0.26 8.02 2.14
CA LEU A 84 -1.37 8.15 1.19
C LEU A 84 -2.22 6.87 1.13
N GLN A 85 -1.57 5.70 1.16
CA GLN A 85 -2.27 4.42 1.23
C GLN A 85 -3.05 4.29 2.53
N ALA A 86 -2.46 4.65 3.67
CA ALA A 86 -3.12 4.65 4.96
C ALA A 86 -4.33 5.61 4.99
N LEU A 87 -4.20 6.80 4.40
CA LEU A 87 -5.28 7.78 4.28
C LEU A 87 -6.50 7.21 3.55
N VAL A 88 -6.28 6.63 2.36
CA VAL A 88 -7.36 6.05 1.56
C VAL A 88 -7.96 4.81 2.25
N TYR A 89 -7.13 4.00 2.90
CA TYR A 89 -7.59 2.85 3.66
C TYR A 89 -8.44 3.25 4.87
N ASN A 90 -8.05 4.28 5.62
CA ASN A 90 -8.84 4.83 6.72
C ASN A 90 -10.19 5.37 6.21
N ALA A 91 -10.20 6.06 5.07
CA ALA A 91 -11.45 6.51 4.44
C ALA A 91 -12.35 5.33 4.00
N HIS A 92 -11.75 4.21 3.59
CA HIS A 92 -12.49 2.99 3.29
C HIS A 92 -13.08 2.34 4.55
N LEU A 93 -12.33 2.27 5.64
CA LEU A 93 -12.86 1.74 6.90
C LEU A 93 -14.04 2.58 7.42
N GLU A 94 -13.97 3.90 7.27
CA GLU A 94 -15.09 4.78 7.60
C GLU A 94 -16.32 4.52 6.72
N SER A 95 -16.14 4.27 5.42
CA SER A 95 -17.28 3.93 4.55
C SER A 95 -17.91 2.58 4.90
N VAL A 96 -17.09 1.64 5.36
CA VAL A 96 -17.54 0.34 5.88
C VAL A 96 -18.34 0.53 7.17
N HIS A 97 -17.83 1.30 8.13
CA HIS A 97 -18.55 1.60 9.37
C HIS A 97 -19.88 2.30 9.13
N ASP A 98 -19.92 3.27 8.21
CA ASP A 98 -21.16 3.97 7.86
C ASP A 98 -22.19 3.00 7.25
N ALA A 99 -21.76 2.08 6.39
CA ALA A 99 -22.62 1.05 5.82
C ALA A 99 -23.21 0.10 6.87
N PHE A 100 -22.46 -0.19 7.95
CA PHE A 100 -22.95 -1.01 9.08
C PHE A 100 -23.78 -0.21 10.10
N SER A 101 -23.52 1.09 10.28
CA SER A 101 -24.34 1.94 11.16
C SER A 101 -25.69 2.34 10.54
N GLY A 102 -25.77 2.35 9.21
CA GLY A 102 -27.00 2.59 8.45
C GLY A 102 -28.01 1.44 8.53
N THR A 103 -27.61 0.28 9.06
CA THR A 103 -28.56 -0.73 9.55
C THR A 103 -29.12 -0.28 10.89
N THR A 104 -30.09 0.63 10.86
CA THR A 104 -31.13 0.65 11.89
C THR A 104 -31.68 -0.76 12.05
N PRO A 105 -31.95 -1.27 13.26
CA PRO A 105 -32.69 -2.52 13.41
C PRO A 105 -33.99 -2.35 12.63
N VAL A 106 -34.11 -3.09 11.53
CA VAL A 106 -35.23 -2.94 10.61
C VAL A 106 -36.45 -3.52 11.32
N ASP A 107 -37.27 -2.64 11.88
CA ASP A 107 -38.71 -2.85 12.07
C ASP A 107 -39.33 -3.07 10.68
N ALA A 108 -39.18 -4.29 10.17
CA ALA A 108 -39.96 -4.93 9.12
C ALA A 108 -39.23 -6.24 8.80
N VAL A 109 -39.58 -7.29 9.55
CA VAL A 109 -39.35 -8.66 9.11
C VAL A 109 -40.24 -8.87 7.89
N GLU A 110 -39.75 -8.50 6.71
CA GLU A 110 -40.24 -9.09 5.47
C GLU A 110 -40.02 -10.59 5.63
N THR A 111 -41.11 -11.34 5.77
CA THR A 111 -41.14 -12.80 5.82
C THR A 111 -40.73 -13.38 4.47
N LYS A 112 -39.48 -13.17 4.07
CA LYS A 112 -38.83 -14.04 3.10
C LYS A 112 -38.51 -15.33 3.85
N THR A 113 -39.01 -16.45 3.33
CA THR A 113 -38.61 -17.78 3.78
C THR A 113 -37.08 -17.85 3.75
N PRO A 114 -36.41 -18.21 4.86
CA PRO A 114 -34.96 -18.25 4.89
C PRO A 114 -34.43 -19.25 3.86
N GLU A 115 -33.66 -18.77 2.89
CA GLU A 115 -32.89 -19.64 1.99
C GLU A 115 -31.74 -20.26 2.80
N PHE A 116 -31.64 -21.58 2.77
CA PHE A 116 -30.60 -22.33 3.47
C PHE A 116 -29.78 -23.14 2.46
N VAL A 117 -28.46 -23.21 2.69
CA VAL A 117 -27.53 -24.01 1.89
C VAL A 117 -27.03 -25.17 2.74
N ILE A 118 -27.23 -26.39 2.27
CA ILE A 118 -26.79 -27.61 2.97
C ILE A 118 -25.31 -27.83 2.65
N LEU A 119 -24.43 -27.55 3.61
CA LEU A 119 -22.98 -27.57 3.40
C LEU A 119 -22.34 -28.96 3.24
N ASN A 120 -23.09 -30.07 3.33
CA ASN A 120 -22.57 -31.44 3.15
C ASN A 120 -23.66 -32.50 2.81
N GLY A 121 -24.74 -32.11 2.12
CA GLY A 121 -25.88 -33.00 1.85
C GLY A 121 -25.70 -33.88 0.61
N ALA A 122 -25.79 -35.20 0.77
CA ALA A 122 -25.92 -36.15 -0.34
C ALA A 122 -27.10 -35.75 -1.26
N LYS A 123 -26.93 -35.93 -2.58
CA LYS A 123 -27.93 -35.60 -3.60
C LYS A 123 -29.28 -36.27 -3.29
N GLY A 124 -30.36 -35.48 -3.24
CA GLY A 124 -31.74 -35.96 -3.35
C GLY A 124 -32.66 -35.71 -2.15
N VAL A 125 -32.67 -34.50 -1.58
CA VAL A 125 -33.64 -34.16 -0.53
C VAL A 125 -35.03 -33.93 -1.14
N SER A 126 -36.05 -34.60 -0.61
CA SER A 126 -37.44 -34.52 -1.05
C SER A 126 -38.03 -33.11 -0.81
N LYS A 127 -38.98 -32.69 -1.66
CA LYS A 127 -39.71 -31.41 -1.49
C LYS A 127 -40.41 -31.32 -0.12
N ALA A 128 -40.82 -32.45 0.45
CA ALA A 128 -41.41 -32.52 1.79
C ALA A 128 -40.38 -32.34 2.91
N GLU A 129 -39.19 -32.93 2.75
CA GLU A 129 -38.09 -32.79 3.72
C GLU A 129 -37.57 -31.35 3.77
N ASN A 130 -37.43 -30.70 2.61
CA ASN A 130 -37.06 -29.29 2.54
C ASN A 130 -38.08 -28.39 3.26
N SER A 131 -39.38 -28.69 3.15
CA SER A 131 -40.42 -27.96 3.87
C SER A 131 -40.38 -28.19 5.38
N ALA A 132 -40.06 -29.41 5.83
CA ALA A 132 -39.92 -29.74 7.25
C ALA A 132 -38.69 -29.05 7.88
N ILE A 133 -37.57 -29.00 7.14
CA ILE A 133 -36.35 -28.29 7.56
C ILE A 133 -36.62 -26.79 7.66
N ALA A 134 -37.28 -26.19 6.66
CA ALA A 134 -37.66 -24.77 6.69
C ALA A 134 -38.56 -24.43 7.89
N ALA A 135 -39.56 -25.27 8.18
CA ALA A 135 -40.44 -25.09 9.33
C ALA A 135 -39.68 -25.17 10.67
N ARG A 136 -38.74 -26.10 10.79
CA ARG A 136 -37.92 -26.29 11.99
C ARG A 136 -36.95 -25.12 12.20
N ILE A 137 -36.34 -24.61 11.14
CA ILE A 137 -35.49 -23.40 11.17
C ILE A 137 -36.32 -22.19 11.59
N ALA A 138 -37.55 -22.02 11.08
CA ALA A 138 -38.43 -20.91 11.44
C ALA A 138 -38.84 -20.95 12.93
N THR A 139 -39.00 -22.14 13.52
CA THR A 139 -39.26 -22.30 14.96
C THR A 139 -38.02 -21.97 15.79
N VAL A 140 -36.83 -22.40 15.36
CA VAL A 140 -35.56 -22.11 16.05
C VAL A 140 -35.27 -20.61 16.05
N ILE A 141 -35.45 -19.93 14.92
CA ILE A 141 -35.30 -18.47 14.82
C ILE A 141 -36.27 -17.76 15.78
N ARG A 142 -37.53 -18.21 15.86
CA ARG A 142 -38.53 -17.66 16.80
C ARG A 142 -38.21 -17.89 18.27
N SER A 143 -37.57 -19.01 18.61
CA SER A 143 -37.15 -19.30 20.00
C SER A 143 -35.83 -18.62 20.39
N SER A 144 -35.05 -18.13 19.41
CA SER A 144 -33.79 -17.44 19.67
C SER A 144 -34.02 -15.96 19.95
N ASN A 145 -33.25 -15.40 20.89
CA ASN A 145 -33.32 -13.98 21.22
C ASN A 145 -32.90 -13.16 19.97
N PRO A 146 -33.78 -12.30 19.40
CA PRO A 146 -33.52 -11.62 18.13
C PRO A 146 -32.32 -10.65 18.16
N SER A 147 -31.84 -10.30 19.36
CA SER A 147 -30.76 -9.35 19.60
C SER A 147 -29.35 -9.83 19.22
N LYS A 148 -29.18 -11.07 18.73
CA LYS A 148 -27.87 -11.59 18.27
C LYS A 148 -27.85 -12.21 16.87
N VAL A 149 -28.97 -12.19 16.14
CA VAL A 149 -28.96 -12.67 14.74
C VAL A 149 -28.46 -11.53 13.86
N VAL A 150 -27.15 -11.49 13.62
CA VAL A 150 -26.56 -10.63 12.59
C VAL A 150 -26.97 -11.20 11.24
N VAL A 151 -28.05 -10.69 10.68
CA VAL A 151 -28.44 -10.96 9.29
C VAL A 151 -27.39 -10.25 8.41
N VAL A 152 -26.36 -10.99 8.02
CA VAL A 152 -25.41 -10.54 7.00
C VAL A 152 -26.18 -10.49 5.69
N ARG A 153 -26.72 -9.32 5.35
CA ARG A 153 -27.32 -9.07 4.03
C ARG A 153 -26.23 -9.21 2.98
N THR A 154 -26.24 -10.31 2.25
CA THR A 154 -25.34 -10.63 1.12
C THR A 154 -25.57 -9.74 -0.12
N GLY A 155 -26.32 -8.64 0.01
CA GLY A 155 -26.71 -7.75 -1.09
C GLY A 155 -26.52 -6.25 -0.81
N SER A 156 -25.74 -5.86 0.21
CA SER A 156 -25.41 -4.44 0.39
C SER A 156 -24.43 -3.99 -0.70
N LYS A 157 -24.74 -2.87 -1.37
CA LYS A 157 -23.84 -2.19 -2.33
C LYS A 157 -22.44 -2.07 -1.70
N PRO A 158 -21.35 -2.32 -2.44
CA PRO A 158 -20.01 -2.23 -1.88
C PRO A 158 -19.78 -0.84 -1.28
N PRO A 159 -19.15 -0.75 -0.10
CA PRO A 159 -19.00 0.50 0.63
C PRO A 159 -18.20 1.49 -0.23
N THR A 160 -18.87 2.55 -0.66
CA THR A 160 -18.31 3.56 -1.58
C THR A 160 -17.69 4.70 -0.75
N ILE A 161 -16.45 5.05 -1.07
CA ILE A 161 -15.71 6.12 -0.41
C ILE A 161 -16.21 7.46 -0.95
N THR A 162 -16.72 8.31 -0.06
CA THR A 162 -17.16 9.67 -0.38
C THR A 162 -16.16 10.71 0.14
N VAL A 163 -16.29 11.96 -0.31
CA VAL A 163 -15.48 13.10 0.17
C VAL A 163 -15.54 13.25 1.70
N ARG A 164 -16.68 12.90 2.32
CA ARG A 164 -16.86 12.97 3.78
C ARG A 164 -15.88 12.05 4.51
N HIS A 165 -15.74 10.81 4.04
CA HIS A 165 -14.86 9.82 4.66
C HIS A 165 -13.39 10.23 4.53
N ILE A 166 -13.01 10.77 3.36
CA ILE A 166 -11.65 11.27 3.12
C ILE A 166 -11.34 12.47 4.01
N ARG A 167 -12.27 13.42 4.16
CA ARG A 167 -12.09 14.58 5.03
C ARG A 167 -11.90 14.16 6.49
N LYS A 168 -12.65 13.15 6.94
CA LYS A 168 -12.48 12.57 8.28
C LYS A 168 -11.11 11.90 8.42
N ALA A 169 -10.70 11.11 7.44
CA ALA A 169 -9.37 10.48 7.43
C ALA A 169 -8.22 11.51 7.40
N LEU A 170 -8.36 12.63 6.68
CA LEU A 170 -7.37 13.72 6.67
C LEU A 170 -7.23 14.39 8.04
N SER A 171 -8.32 14.49 8.80
CA SER A 171 -8.28 15.10 10.14
C SER A 171 -7.56 14.24 11.19
N THR A 172 -7.51 12.91 10.98
CA THR A 172 -6.90 11.97 11.91
C THR A 172 -5.49 11.55 11.49
N THR A 173 -5.21 11.53 10.18
CA THR A 173 -3.94 11.06 9.63
C THR A 173 -2.89 12.16 9.70
N ARG A 174 -1.66 11.81 10.11
CA ARG A 174 -0.49 12.69 10.09
C ARG A 174 0.61 12.07 9.22
N PRO A 175 1.51 12.88 8.63
CA PRO A 175 2.70 12.37 7.95
C PRO A 175 3.54 11.51 8.89
N SER A 176 4.06 10.38 8.40
CA SER A 176 4.93 9.50 9.19
C SER A 176 6.33 10.08 9.38
N VAL A 177 6.81 10.87 8.43
CA VAL A 177 8.13 11.51 8.49
C VAL A 177 7.97 13.01 8.75
N PRO A 178 8.36 13.51 9.94
CA PRO A 178 8.28 14.94 10.24
C PRO A 178 9.29 15.74 9.42
N GLU A 179 9.04 17.04 9.26
CA GLU A 179 9.87 17.91 8.41
C GLU A 179 11.34 17.95 8.82
N VAL A 180 11.63 17.93 10.13
CA VAL A 180 13.00 17.89 10.66
C VAL A 180 13.73 16.62 10.20
N GLU A 181 13.06 15.47 10.27
CA GLU A 181 13.64 14.20 9.84
C GLU A 181 13.79 14.16 8.33
N ARG A 182 12.84 14.72 7.57
CA ARG A 182 12.94 14.83 6.11
C ARG A 182 14.19 15.60 5.70
N ARG A 183 14.46 16.75 6.31
CA ARG A 183 15.68 17.54 6.04
C ARG A 183 16.96 16.78 6.40
N ARG A 184 16.93 16.03 7.51
CA ARG A 184 18.06 15.17 7.92
C ARG A 184 18.32 14.09 6.87
N LEU A 185 17.28 13.38 6.44
CA LEU A 185 17.36 12.33 5.43
C LEU A 185 17.80 12.88 4.07
N GLU A 186 17.26 14.02 3.63
CA GLU A 186 17.66 14.70 2.38
C GLU A 186 19.17 14.96 2.34
N ARG A 187 19.76 15.41 3.46
CA ARG A 187 21.21 15.61 3.55
C ARG A 187 21.99 14.31 3.38
N ILE A 188 21.61 13.26 4.12
CA ILE A 188 22.26 11.95 4.06
C ILE A 188 22.18 11.37 2.64
N TYR A 189 21.01 11.48 2.00
CA TYR A 189 20.81 10.98 0.64
C TYR A 189 21.58 11.79 -0.41
N HIS A 190 21.68 13.11 -0.24
CA HIS A 190 22.46 13.96 -1.12
C HIS A 190 23.96 13.63 -1.03
N GLU A 191 24.50 13.47 0.18
CA GLU A 191 25.91 13.09 0.39
C GLU A 191 26.21 11.72 -0.23
N PHE A 192 25.34 10.74 0.00
CA PHE A 192 25.49 9.40 -0.57
C PHE A 192 25.43 9.38 -2.11
N SER A 193 24.61 10.24 -2.72
CA SER A 193 24.49 10.31 -4.18
C SER A 193 25.61 11.13 -4.82
N SER A 194 26.05 12.22 -4.19
CA SER A 194 27.12 13.09 -4.72
C SER A 194 28.46 12.37 -4.78
N ASP A 195 28.82 11.60 -3.75
CA ASP A 195 30.08 10.83 -3.70
C ASP A 195 30.19 9.79 -4.84
N ARG A 196 29.05 9.40 -5.41
CA ARG A 196 28.96 8.42 -6.50
C ARG A 196 28.82 9.06 -7.88
N SER A 197 28.56 10.36 -7.92
CA SER A 197 28.22 11.11 -9.14
C SER A 197 29.37 11.98 -9.65
N GLU A 198 30.49 12.08 -8.94
CA GLU A 198 31.64 12.83 -9.44
C GLU A 198 32.15 12.21 -10.75
N PRO A 199 32.16 12.96 -11.86
CA PRO A 199 32.94 12.56 -13.02
C PRO A 199 34.39 12.48 -12.57
N LEU A 200 35.06 11.36 -12.86
CA LEU A 200 36.52 11.24 -12.69
C LEU A 200 37.17 12.54 -13.22
N PRO A 201 38.05 13.19 -12.45
CA PRO A 201 38.82 14.31 -12.96
C PRO A 201 39.48 13.85 -14.25
N GLN A 202 39.12 14.48 -15.37
CA GLN A 202 39.79 14.17 -16.62
C GLN A 202 41.27 14.52 -16.39
N PRO A 203 42.19 13.56 -16.55
CA PRO A 203 43.60 13.88 -16.43
C PRO A 203 43.88 15.06 -17.37
N PRO A 204 44.67 16.07 -16.94
CA PRO A 204 45.06 17.14 -17.84
C PRO A 204 45.64 16.48 -19.09
N GLU A 205 45.27 16.97 -20.28
CA GLU A 205 45.69 16.44 -21.57
C GLU A 205 47.22 16.36 -21.63
N ALA A 206 47.77 15.24 -21.15
CA ALA A 206 49.17 14.94 -21.19
C ALA A 206 49.39 14.15 -22.46
N ASP A 207 50.22 14.71 -23.34
CA ASP A 207 50.70 14.09 -24.57
C ASP A 207 50.83 12.56 -24.42
N SER A 208 50.22 11.85 -25.37
CA SER A 208 50.00 10.41 -25.44
C SER A 208 51.27 9.54 -25.57
N ARG A 209 52.39 9.98 -24.99
CA ARG A 209 53.71 9.33 -25.10
C ARG A 209 54.36 8.91 -23.78
N SER A 210 53.79 9.20 -22.61
CA SER A 210 54.38 8.74 -21.34
C SER A 210 53.49 7.73 -20.62
N VAL A 211 53.75 6.44 -20.84
CA VAL A 211 53.21 5.37 -20.01
C VAL A 211 53.97 5.37 -18.67
N GLY A 212 53.29 5.64 -17.55
CA GLY A 212 53.84 5.33 -16.21
C GLY A 212 53.68 6.37 -15.09
N ASN A 213 53.09 7.55 -15.32
CA ASN A 213 52.93 8.50 -14.20
C ASN A 213 51.73 8.14 -13.32
N ARG A 214 52.02 7.63 -12.12
CA ARG A 214 51.06 7.54 -11.01
C ARG A 214 50.73 8.95 -10.53
N VAL A 215 49.47 9.34 -10.65
CA VAL A 215 48.94 10.53 -9.99
C VAL A 215 48.70 10.17 -8.53
N SER A 216 49.53 10.69 -7.62
CA SER A 216 49.26 10.62 -6.18
C SER A 216 48.38 11.82 -5.82
N LEU A 217 47.17 11.55 -5.32
CA LEU A 217 46.34 12.58 -4.69
C LEU A 217 46.98 12.95 -3.35
N MET A 218 47.40 14.21 -3.20
CA MET A 218 47.57 14.88 -1.90
C MET A 218 46.24 15.51 -1.52
#